data_AF-A0A967MWJ4-F1
#
_entry.id   AF-A0A967MWJ4-F1
#
_cell.length_a   1.000
_cell.length_b   1.000
_cell.length_c   1.000
_cell.angle_alpha   90.00
_cell.angle_beta   90.00
_cell.angle_gamma   90.00
#
_symmetry.space_group_name_H-M   'P 1'
#
loop_
_entity.id
_entity.type
_entity.pdbx_description
1 polymer ?
#
loop_
_entity_poly.entity_id
_entity_poly.type
_entity_poly.pdbx_seq_one_letter_code
_entity_poly.pdbx_strand_id
1 'polypeptide(L)'
;AIAYNSEFIYFIVVDGRNPGVSEGMTIGMLGRFSEFILGATDGVSLDGGGSSTMWVKSPLWIEGRVVNNPSDPCGQFLVYLPYISGSGVEPDAQTAIP
;
A
#
# COMPACT_ATOMS: atom_id res chain seq x y z
N ALA A 1 -3.71 3.03 5.73
CA ALA A 1 -5.02 2.39 5.94
C ALA A 1 -5.09 1.09 5.15
N ILE A 2 -5.95 0.17 5.58
CA ILE A 2 -6.30 -1.03 4.81
C ILE A 2 -7.79 -0.95 4.52
N ALA A 3 -8.16 -1.16 3.27
CA ALA A 3 -9.54 -1.23 2.83
C ALA A 3 -9.72 -2.43 1.89
N TYR A 4 -10.93 -2.91 1.69
CA TYR A 4 -11.17 -4.04 0.80
C TYR A 4 -12.59 -4.02 0.20
N ASN A 5 -12.77 -4.82 -0.83
CA ASN A 5 -14.06 -5.24 -1.36
C ASN A 5 -14.00 -6.74 -1.69
N SER A 6 -14.97 -7.26 -2.43
CA SER A 6 -15.03 -8.68 -2.81
C SER A 6 -13.88 -9.13 -3.73
N GLU A 7 -13.16 -8.21 -4.35
CA GLU A 7 -12.16 -8.51 -5.38
C GLU A 7 -10.72 -8.16 -4.93
N PHE A 8 -10.57 -7.09 -4.14
CA PHE A 8 -9.26 -6.52 -3.83
C PHE A 8 -9.11 -6.18 -2.35
N ILE A 9 -7.87 -6.30 -1.89
CA ILE A 9 -7.38 -5.69 -0.65
C ILE A 9 -6.48 -4.52 -1.04
N TYR A 10 -6.81 -3.33 -0.56
CA TYR A 10 -6.09 -2.09 -0.80
C TYR A 10 -5.19 -1.75 0.39
N PHE A 11 -3.89 -1.61 0.11
CA PHE A 11 -2.93 -1.01 1.03
C PHE A 11 -2.74 0.44 0.64
N ILE A 12 -3.20 1.34 1.51
CA ILE A 12 -3.26 2.77 1.20
C ILE A 12 -2.29 3.51 2.11
N VAL A 13 -1.29 4.16 1.50
CA VAL A 13 -0.38 5.10 2.15
C VAL A 13 -0.53 6.44 1.46
N VAL A 14 -0.75 7.49 2.25
CA VAL A 14 -0.91 8.86 1.78
C VAL A 14 0.22 9.67 2.38
N ASP A 15 1.12 10.19 1.53
CA ASP A 15 2.15 11.13 1.96
C ASP A 15 1.51 12.42 2.45
N GLY A 16 2.13 13.11 3.39
CA GLY A 16 1.61 14.36 3.93
C GLY A 16 2.71 15.27 4.44
N ARG A 17 2.35 16.50 4.82
CA ARG A 17 3.29 17.51 5.33
C ARG A 17 4.46 17.81 4.38
N ASN A 18 4.24 17.64 3.07
CA ASN A 18 5.21 17.98 2.03
C ASN A 18 4.61 19.03 1.08
N PRO A 19 4.76 20.33 1.37
CA PRO A 19 4.12 21.40 0.62
C PRO A 19 4.45 21.37 -0.87
N GLY A 20 3.41 21.42 -1.70
CA GLY A 20 3.55 21.38 -3.17
C GLY A 20 3.80 19.99 -3.77
N VAL A 21 3.93 18.94 -2.94
CA VAL A 21 4.01 17.54 -3.36
C VAL A 21 2.81 16.75 -2.84
N SER A 22 2.62 16.73 -1.52
CA SER A 22 1.45 16.13 -0.88
C SER A 22 1.16 16.77 0.48
N GLU A 23 0.01 17.43 0.57
CA GLU A 23 -0.51 17.97 1.84
C GLU A 23 -1.05 16.87 2.76
N GLY A 24 -1.39 15.72 2.18
CA GLY A 24 -2.03 14.60 2.87
C GLY A 24 -3.55 14.62 2.78
N MET A 25 -4.19 13.73 3.55
CA MET A 25 -5.64 13.60 3.60
C MET A 25 -6.13 13.61 5.05
N THR A 26 -7.29 14.20 5.28
CA THR A 26 -8.05 13.96 6.51
C THR A 26 -8.61 12.53 6.52
N ILE A 27 -8.96 11.99 7.69
CA ILE A 27 -9.59 10.66 7.79
C ILE A 27 -10.87 10.58 6.95
N GLY A 28 -11.68 11.63 6.93
CA GLY A 28 -12.90 11.67 6.11
C GLY A 28 -12.63 11.67 4.60
N MET A 29 -11.56 12.36 4.15
CA MET A 29 -11.12 12.31 2.75
C MET A 29 -10.61 10.92 2.37
N LEU A 30 -9.84 10.28 3.26
CA LEU A 30 -9.34 8.92 3.05
C LEU A 30 -10.48 7.90 2.96
N GLY A 31 -11.50 8.03 3.81
CA GLY A 31 -12.71 7.20 3.75
C GLY A 31 -13.44 7.36 2.41
N ARG A 32 -13.73 8.61 2.01
CA ARG A 32 -14.38 8.90 0.72
C ARG A 32 -13.56 8.42 -0.48
N PHE A 33 -12.24 8.57 -0.43
CA PHE A 33 -11.37 8.05 -1.48
C PHE A 33 -11.47 6.52 -1.57
N SER A 34 -11.42 5.83 -0.43
CA SER A 34 -11.53 4.37 -0.38
C SER A 34 -12.88 3.88 -0.94
N GLU A 35 -13.99 4.50 -0.53
CA GLU A 35 -15.33 4.12 -0.96
C GLU A 35 -15.58 4.49 -2.43
N PHE A 36 -15.40 5.76 -2.81
CA PHE A 36 -15.88 6.25 -4.10
C PHE A 36 -14.86 6.09 -5.24
N ILE A 37 -13.57 6.03 -4.95
CA ILE A 37 -12.52 5.90 -5.98
C ILE A 37 -12.02 4.47 -6.09
N LEU A 38 -11.79 3.78 -4.96
CA LEU A 38 -11.34 2.40 -4.97
C LEU A 38 -12.49 1.39 -4.97
N GLY A 39 -13.72 1.81 -4.66
CA GLY A 39 -14.85 0.89 -4.55
C GLY A 39 -14.71 -0.06 -3.36
N ALA A 40 -14.00 0.34 -2.30
CA ALA A 40 -13.90 -0.44 -1.08
C ALA A 40 -15.23 -0.39 -0.33
N THR A 41 -15.70 -1.55 0.16
CA THR A 41 -16.92 -1.64 0.98
C THR A 41 -16.61 -1.36 2.44
N ASP A 42 -15.41 -1.75 2.89
CA ASP A 42 -14.99 -1.69 4.28
C ASP A 42 -13.52 -1.25 4.35
N GLY A 43 -13.15 -0.63 5.47
CA GLY A 43 -11.76 -0.26 5.71
C GLY A 43 -11.52 0.29 7.11
N VAL A 44 -10.25 0.28 7.49
CA VAL A 44 -9.77 0.77 8.78
C VAL A 44 -8.55 1.66 8.58
N SER A 45 -8.57 2.82 9.24
CA SER A 45 -7.39 3.66 9.33
C SER A 45 -6.34 2.98 10.21
N LEU A 46 -5.10 2.98 9.74
CA LEU A 46 -3.95 2.57 10.54
C LEU A 46 -3.24 3.81 11.06
N ASP A 47 -2.14 3.60 11.78
CA ASP A 47 -1.27 4.69 12.19
C ASP A 47 -0.79 5.51 10.97
N GLY A 48 -0.73 6.82 11.16
CA GLY A 48 -0.56 7.81 10.11
C GLY A 48 0.59 8.78 10.41
N GLY A 49 0.66 9.87 9.64
CA GLY A 49 1.70 10.89 9.86
C GLY A 49 3.10 10.35 9.52
N GLY A 50 4.07 10.53 10.42
CA GLY A 50 5.46 10.17 10.20
C GLY A 50 5.75 8.69 10.02
N SER A 51 4.89 7.82 10.57
CA SER A 51 5.04 6.36 10.47
C SER A 51 4.56 5.79 9.14
N SER A 52 3.82 6.58 8.34
CA SER A 52 3.29 6.15 7.05
C SER A 52 4.42 5.84 6.06
N THR A 53 4.69 4.55 5.87
CA THR A 53 5.78 4.04 5.02
C THR A 53 5.33 2.80 4.27
N MET A 54 5.54 2.78 2.95
CA MET A 54 5.32 1.61 2.09
C MET A 54 6.65 1.17 1.48
N TRP A 55 7.00 -0.09 1.70
CA TRP A 55 8.16 -0.72 1.07
C TRP A 55 7.72 -1.79 0.09
N VAL A 56 8.30 -1.80 -1.11
CA VAL A 56 7.94 -2.72 -2.19
C VAL A 56 9.18 -3.42 -2.73
N LYS A 57 9.08 -4.74 -2.87
CA LYS A 57 10.02 -5.56 -3.67
C LYS A 57 9.37 -5.87 -5.01
N SER A 58 10.09 -5.63 -6.10
CA SER A 58 9.69 -6.09 -7.42
C SER A 58 10.87 -6.75 -8.14
N PRO A 59 10.61 -7.65 -9.11
CA PRO A 59 11.65 -8.32 -9.89
C PRO A 59 12.58 -7.34 -10.64
N LEU A 60 12.12 -6.12 -10.90
CA LEU A 60 12.88 -5.09 -11.60
C LEU A 60 13.92 -4.38 -10.71
N TRP A 61 13.88 -4.60 -9.40
CA TRP A 61 14.75 -3.94 -8.43
C TRP A 61 15.62 -4.97 -7.71
N ILE A 62 16.94 -4.73 -7.69
CA ILE A 62 17.92 -5.61 -7.01
C ILE A 62 17.59 -5.74 -5.53
N GLU A 63 17.16 -4.65 -4.90
CA GLU A 63 16.66 -4.58 -3.52
C GLU A 63 15.27 -3.95 -3.54
N GLY A 64 14.42 -4.29 -2.57
CA GLY A 64 13.16 -3.54 -2.43
C GLY A 64 13.44 -2.19 -1.78
N ARG A 65 12.50 -1.26 -1.93
CA ARG A 65 12.68 0.10 -1.44
C ARG A 65 11.39 0.70 -0.92
N VAL A 66 11.53 1.78 -0.14
CA VAL A 66 10.43 2.68 0.17
C VAL A 66 9.97 3.38 -1.10
N VAL A 67 8.66 3.42 -1.34
CA VAL A 67 8.06 4.00 -2.56
C VAL A 67 7.31 5.30 -2.32
N ASN A 68 7.12 5.69 -1.06
CA ASN A 68 6.48 6.94 -0.66
C ASN A 68 7.51 7.89 -0.01
N ASN A 69 7.06 9.07 0.44
CA ASN A 69 7.88 10.06 1.12
C ASN A 69 7.46 10.22 2.60
N PRO A 70 8.06 9.45 3.53
CA PRO A 70 7.82 9.59 4.97
C PRO A 70 8.04 11.01 5.45
N SER A 71 7.17 11.47 6.36
CA SER A 71 7.08 12.89 6.72
C SER A 71 7.83 13.27 8.00
N ASP A 72 8.30 12.30 8.80
CA ASP A 72 9.08 12.58 10.01
C ASP A 72 10.59 12.45 9.75
N PRO A 73 11.41 13.44 10.21
CA PRO A 73 12.87 13.43 10.05
C PRO A 73 13.62 12.61 11.12
N CYS A 74 12.94 12.17 12.18
CA CYS A 74 13.54 11.30 13.20
C CYS A 74 13.63 9.89 12.63
N GLY A 75 14.84 9.42 12.32
CA GLY A 75 15.16 8.15 11.65
C GLY A 75 14.76 6.85 12.37
N GLN A 76 13.61 6.80 13.03
CA GLN A 76 12.97 5.61 13.56
C GLN A 76 11.68 5.35 12.78
N PHE A 77 11.79 4.57 11.72
CA PHE A 77 10.66 4.11 10.94
C PHE A 77 10.00 2.93 11.67
N LEU A 78 8.98 3.20 12.49
CA LEU A 78 8.07 2.13 12.93
C LEU A 78 7.15 1.82 11.75
N VAL A 79 7.58 0.86 10.93
CA VAL A 79 6.88 0.46 9.72
C VAL A 79 5.91 -0.67 10.05
N TYR A 80 4.62 -0.43 9.82
CA TYR A 80 3.64 -1.52 9.75
C TYR A 80 3.61 -2.06 8.32
N LEU A 81 4.30 -3.20 8.08
CA LEU A 81 4.29 -3.89 6.79
C LEU A 81 3.30 -5.06 6.81
N PRO A 82 2.18 -4.98 6.08
CA PRO A 82 1.49 -6.17 5.62
C PRO A 82 2.31 -6.80 4.50
N TYR A 83 3.02 -7.88 4.80
CA TYR A 83 3.73 -8.69 3.81
C TYR A 83 2.75 -9.63 3.12
N ILE A 84 2.58 -9.48 1.81
CA ILE A 84 1.87 -10.45 0.97
C ILE A 84 2.91 -11.16 0.10
N SER A 85 3.08 -12.46 0.33
CA SER A 85 3.77 -13.37 -0.59
C SER A 85 2.72 -13.94 -1.54
N GLY A 86 2.80 -13.58 -2.82
CA GLY A 86 2.08 -14.28 -3.87
C GLY A 86 2.94 -15.42 -4.40
N SER A 87 2.54 -16.67 -4.19
CA SER A 87 3.00 -17.78 -5.02
C SER A 87 2.39 -17.56 -6.40
N GLY A 88 3.19 -17.12 -7.37
CA GLY A 88 2.77 -17.12 -8.76
C GLY A 88 2.31 -18.52 -9.13
N VAL A 89 1.11 -18.63 -9.69
CA VAL A 89 0.67 -19.86 -10.35
C VAL A 89 1.59 -20.02 -11.55
N GLU A 90 2.47 -21.05 -11.54
CA GLU A 90 3.11 -21.48 -12.77
C GLU A 90 2.02 -21.90 -13.76
N PRO A 91 2.05 -21.44 -15.01
CA PRO A 91 1.08 -21.88 -15.99
C PRO A 91 1.27 -23.38 -16.23
N ASP A 92 0.24 -24.12 -15.83
CA ASP A 92 -0.08 -25.50 -16.11
C ASP A 92 0.89 -26.19 -17.10
N ALA A 93 1.87 -26.92 -16.57
CA ALA A 93 2.58 -27.95 -17.32
C ALA A 93 1.65 -29.16 -17.55
N GLN A 94 0.52 -28.92 -18.23
CA GLN A 94 -0.41 -29.91 -18.76
C GLN A 94 -0.59 -29.69 -20.26
N THR A 95 0.52 -29.85 -20.99
CA THR A 95 0.50 -30.36 -22.36
C THR A 95 1.61 -31.40 -22.50
N ALA A 96 1.43 -32.52 -21.80
CA ALA A 96 2.03 -33.78 -22.20
C ALA A 96 0.99 -34.55 -23.01
N ILE A 97 1.01 -34.42 -24.34
CA ILE A 97 0.39 -35.36 -25.29
C ILE A 97 1.08 -35.18 -26.66
N PRO A 98 1.36 -36.25 -27.42
CA PRO A 98 2.10 -37.47 -27.12
C PRO A 98 3.57 -37.41 -27.60
#